data_AF-A0A960YMJ0-F1
#
_entry.id   AF-A0A960YMJ0-F1
#
_cell.length_a   1.000
_cell.length_b   1.000
_cell.length_c   1.000
_cell.angle_alpha   90.00
_cell.angle_beta   90.00
_cell.angle_gamma   90.00
#
_symmetry.space_group_name_H-M   'P 1'
#
loop_
_entity.id
_entity.type
_entity.pdbx_description
1 polymer ?
#
loop_
_entity_poly.entity_id
_entity_poly.type
_entity_poly.pdbx_seq_one_letter_code
_entity_poly.pdbx_strand_id
1 'polypeptide(L)'
;MVHQADSSTGPGLFRFQVSEEGQIALSRLWENRQRLAESDMPAPEAEDVASDLLQGYMRYFGPLAFAELETTFFASESVRRTIDRLIEDGRVLQGAITAPETDAMGEESATIHASSPFHGSESSVGALHPQTTTEICDAETLEILLRMTRSHYRPDFEPLPVADLQLFLADYQGLTSPGADLEDLKQRMEQLIGYPARASLWETEFLPARLNPYFPAWLDSLSDFGLFWFGCGKETITFLMDRDLPLVAQENPPMEETDAPILERLFPHTNGRFGFFDLLAQSGESSESLTATLWDLVWKGKVGNDSMASLRTGIDHGFKSVSAGAAGRSARSRWSGSIASAGSWRRFSASDTQAPPDAQTGPDAPGSAPEGLQGEDSLASSLSILEREQLQRERVQVLLGRYGILFRQLLMRELPPMQWKSIMPTLRRMELSGEVIGGYFFHGIPSLQFMSPSSFRRLGAGLSRESVYWMNALDPASLCGVPLEGLTELPRRLAGNHVLFAGAEPVLLSRRHGKDIEIRVGPDHPELQRYLQFFLAWLGRERNPRNRVEVEKINGIEAGVSEYQSPFLQAGFYKAQSSLILHRKY
;
A
#
# COMPACT_ATOMS: atom_id res chain seq x y z
N MET A 1 0.62 -14.78 -51.18
CA MET A 1 0.06 -13.93 -50.10
C MET A 1 -0.10 -12.52 -50.65
N VAL A 2 -1.32 -11.97 -50.63
CA VAL A 2 -1.65 -10.62 -51.10
C VAL A 2 -1.83 -9.71 -49.87
N HIS A 3 -1.21 -8.53 -49.89
CA HIS A 3 -1.38 -7.51 -48.85
C HIS A 3 -2.71 -6.77 -49.08
N GLN A 4 -3.71 -7.00 -48.24
CA GLN A 4 -4.84 -6.10 -48.09
C GLN A 4 -5.02 -5.78 -46.60
N ALA A 5 -4.81 -4.51 -46.26
CA ALA A 5 -5.25 -3.95 -44.99
C ALA A 5 -6.75 -3.69 -45.12
N ASP A 6 -7.56 -4.34 -44.28
CA ASP A 6 -8.99 -4.06 -44.19
C ASP A 6 -9.15 -2.71 -43.48
N SER A 7 -9.67 -1.70 -44.19
CA SER A 7 -9.83 -0.34 -43.68
C SER A 7 -11.09 -0.16 -42.83
N SER A 8 -11.75 -1.26 -42.45
CA SER A 8 -13.04 -1.29 -41.76
C SER A 8 -12.91 -1.54 -40.25
N THR A 9 -11.76 -2.01 -39.75
CA THR A 9 -11.53 -2.23 -38.32
C THR A 9 -11.01 -0.96 -37.64
N GLY A 10 -11.67 -0.56 -36.55
CA GLY A 10 -11.22 0.53 -35.68
C GLY A 10 -9.78 0.34 -35.15
N PRO A 11 -9.18 1.37 -34.54
CA PRO A 11 -7.76 1.38 -34.22
C PRO A 11 -7.48 0.37 -33.08
N GLY A 12 -7.01 -0.84 -33.41
CA GLY A 12 -6.76 -1.82 -32.35
C GLY A 12 -5.97 -3.07 -32.72
N LEU A 13 -6.30 -3.79 -33.79
CA LEU A 13 -5.59 -5.02 -34.15
C LEU A 13 -5.53 -5.20 -35.68
N PHE A 14 -4.31 -5.36 -36.18
CA PHE A 14 -4.06 -5.74 -37.58
C PHE A 14 -4.41 -7.22 -37.75
N ARG A 15 -5.58 -7.54 -38.33
CA ARG A 15 -5.86 -8.90 -38.79
C ARG A 15 -5.21 -9.12 -40.15
N PHE A 16 -4.34 -10.13 -40.23
CA PHE A 16 -3.81 -10.61 -41.51
C PHE A 16 -4.80 -11.65 -42.07
N GLN A 17 -5.02 -11.67 -43.38
CA GLN A 17 -5.81 -12.73 -44.04
C GLN A 17 -4.88 -13.72 -44.76
N VAL A 18 -5.10 -15.03 -44.56
CA VAL A 18 -4.42 -16.07 -45.35
C VAL A 18 -5.14 -16.19 -46.71
N SER A 19 -4.39 -16.17 -47.81
CA SER A 19 -4.97 -16.51 -49.12
C SER A 19 -5.44 -17.96 -49.15
N GLU A 20 -6.47 -18.28 -49.95
CA GLU A 20 -7.01 -19.64 -50.11
C GLU A 20 -5.92 -20.70 -50.39
N GLU A 21 -4.92 -20.35 -51.23
CA GLU A 21 -3.74 -21.19 -51.50
C GLU A 21 -2.87 -21.46 -50.26
N GLY A 22 -2.79 -20.49 -49.33
CA GLY A 22 -2.04 -20.60 -48.09
C GLY A 22 -2.74 -21.45 -47.02
N GLN A 23 -4.07 -21.37 -46.96
CA GLN A 23 -4.88 -22.26 -46.12
C GLN A 23 -4.73 -23.72 -46.57
N ILE A 24 -4.78 -23.96 -47.89
CA ILE A 24 -4.55 -25.29 -48.47
C ILE A 24 -3.13 -25.79 -48.19
N ALA A 25 -2.12 -24.92 -48.23
CA ALA A 25 -0.74 -25.30 -47.92
C ALA A 25 -0.54 -25.68 -46.45
N LEU A 26 -1.13 -24.92 -45.51
CA LEU A 26 -1.09 -25.20 -44.07
C LEU A 26 -1.85 -26.46 -43.70
N SER A 27 -3.05 -26.65 -44.27
CA SER A 27 -3.83 -27.89 -44.14
C SER A 27 -3.05 -29.10 -44.65
N ARG A 28 -2.40 -29.00 -45.83
CA ARG A 28 -1.55 -30.08 -46.35
C ARG A 28 -0.31 -30.35 -45.50
N LEU A 29 0.29 -29.33 -44.89
CA LEU A 29 1.42 -29.49 -43.97
C LEU A 29 0.99 -30.19 -42.68
N TRP A 30 -0.20 -29.87 -42.17
CA TRP A 30 -0.81 -30.53 -41.02
C TRP A 30 -1.17 -31.99 -41.33
N GLU A 31 -1.88 -32.25 -42.43
CA GLU A 31 -2.29 -33.60 -42.86
C GLU A 31 -1.12 -34.51 -43.22
N ASN A 32 -0.14 -34.02 -44.02
CA ASN A 32 1.05 -34.81 -44.36
C ASN A 32 1.86 -35.17 -43.13
N ARG A 33 1.72 -34.41 -42.04
CA ARG A 33 2.50 -34.61 -40.83
C ARG A 33 1.77 -35.43 -39.78
N GLN A 34 0.45 -35.39 -39.69
CA GLN A 34 -0.32 -36.43 -38.98
C GLN A 34 -0.01 -37.82 -39.55
N ARG A 35 0.11 -37.94 -40.89
CA ARG A 35 0.56 -39.19 -41.53
C ARG A 35 2.00 -39.58 -41.20
N LEU A 36 2.88 -38.61 -40.90
CA LEU A 36 4.25 -38.89 -40.44
C LEU A 36 4.29 -39.26 -38.95
N ALA A 37 3.38 -38.74 -38.13
CA ALA A 37 3.23 -39.14 -36.72
C ALA A 37 2.68 -40.57 -36.57
N GLU A 38 1.89 -41.04 -37.55
CA GLU A 38 1.43 -42.44 -37.66
C GLU A 38 2.52 -43.40 -38.20
N SER A 39 3.67 -42.87 -38.65
CA SER A 39 4.78 -43.61 -39.24
C SER A 39 5.98 -43.64 -38.28
N ASP A 40 6.13 -44.72 -37.49
CA ASP A 40 7.35 -45.23 -36.80
C ASP A 40 8.43 -44.22 -36.30
N MET A 41 8.05 -42.97 -36.00
CA MET A 41 8.86 -41.93 -35.38
C MET A 41 8.58 -41.92 -33.87
N PRO A 42 9.58 -41.63 -33.02
CA PRO A 42 9.37 -41.57 -31.58
C PRO A 42 8.35 -40.46 -31.22
N ALA A 43 7.28 -40.86 -30.52
CA ALA A 43 6.10 -40.06 -30.16
C ALA A 43 6.32 -38.63 -29.59
N PRO A 44 7.38 -38.30 -28.80
CA PRO A 44 7.52 -36.95 -28.27
C PRO A 44 7.79 -35.87 -29.34
N GLU A 45 8.34 -36.21 -30.52
CA GLU A 45 8.69 -35.21 -31.55
C GLU A 45 7.49 -34.76 -32.42
N ALA A 46 6.39 -35.52 -32.44
CA ALA A 46 5.22 -35.19 -33.26
C ALA A 46 4.28 -34.18 -32.57
N GLU A 47 4.12 -34.31 -31.25
CA GLU A 47 3.24 -33.44 -30.45
C GLU A 47 3.83 -32.03 -30.26
N ASP A 48 5.14 -31.93 -30.09
CA ASP A 48 5.84 -30.64 -30.00
C ASP A 48 5.71 -29.83 -31.28
N VAL A 49 5.69 -30.49 -32.45
CA VAL A 49 5.58 -29.80 -33.73
C VAL A 49 4.15 -29.32 -34.03
N ALA A 50 3.12 -30.08 -33.62
CA ALA A 50 1.74 -29.61 -33.71
C ALA A 50 1.52 -28.37 -32.83
N SER A 51 2.10 -28.39 -31.63
CA SER A 51 2.13 -27.26 -30.70
C SER A 51 2.81 -26.03 -31.31
N ASP A 52 3.98 -26.21 -31.93
CA ASP A 52 4.75 -25.13 -32.54
C ASP A 52 4.07 -24.57 -33.81
N LEU A 53 3.38 -25.40 -34.59
CA LEU A 53 2.61 -24.95 -35.77
C LEU A 53 1.40 -24.09 -35.37
N LEU A 54 0.62 -24.54 -34.38
CA LEU A 54 -0.52 -23.78 -33.89
C LEU A 54 -0.07 -22.46 -33.23
N GLN A 55 1.01 -22.48 -32.44
CA GLN A 55 1.58 -21.27 -31.88
C GLN A 55 2.15 -20.33 -32.94
N GLY A 56 2.88 -20.86 -33.93
CA GLY A 56 3.37 -20.05 -35.05
C GLY A 56 2.23 -19.36 -35.82
N TYR A 57 1.10 -20.05 -35.99
CA TYR A 57 -0.10 -19.48 -36.59
C TYR A 57 -0.71 -18.38 -35.71
N MET A 58 -0.94 -18.65 -34.41
CA MET A 58 -1.45 -17.66 -33.46
C MET A 58 -0.52 -16.43 -33.31
N ARG A 59 0.79 -16.62 -33.37
CA ARG A 59 1.78 -15.52 -33.33
C ARG A 59 1.68 -14.58 -34.52
N TYR A 60 1.33 -15.11 -35.67
CA TYR A 60 1.22 -14.32 -36.89
C TYR A 60 -0.13 -13.60 -36.99
N PHE A 61 -1.23 -14.25 -36.59
CA PHE A 61 -2.59 -13.73 -36.76
C PHE A 61 -3.14 -13.00 -35.53
N GLY A 62 -2.57 -13.22 -34.35
CA GLY A 62 -3.07 -12.65 -33.09
C GLY A 62 -4.24 -13.46 -32.51
N PRO A 63 -5.20 -12.81 -31.84
CA PRO A 63 -6.38 -13.46 -31.28
C PRO A 63 -7.29 -14.05 -32.38
N LEU A 64 -7.66 -15.32 -32.22
CA LEU A 64 -8.47 -16.07 -33.18
C LEU A 64 -9.61 -16.79 -32.49
N ALA A 65 -10.76 -16.94 -33.15
CA ALA A 65 -11.84 -17.76 -32.63
C ALA A 65 -11.51 -19.26 -32.79
N PHE A 66 -11.99 -20.10 -31.86
CA PHE A 66 -11.77 -21.55 -31.93
C PHE A 66 -12.23 -22.15 -33.27
N ALA A 67 -13.39 -21.70 -33.76
CA ALA A 67 -13.98 -22.17 -35.01
C ALA A 67 -13.10 -21.85 -36.24
N GLU A 68 -12.30 -20.78 -36.21
CA GLU A 68 -11.40 -20.41 -37.31
C GLU A 68 -10.21 -21.39 -37.39
N LEU A 69 -9.71 -21.86 -36.25
CA LEU A 69 -8.66 -22.87 -36.19
C LEU A 69 -9.18 -24.23 -36.65
N GLU A 70 -10.37 -24.64 -36.22
CA GLU A 70 -10.99 -25.90 -36.68
C GLU A 70 -11.20 -25.94 -38.19
N THR A 71 -11.64 -24.81 -38.76
CA THR A 71 -11.88 -24.68 -40.21
C THR A 71 -10.57 -24.70 -40.99
N THR A 72 -9.50 -24.12 -40.46
CA THR A 72 -8.21 -24.00 -41.17
C THR A 72 -7.41 -25.31 -41.19
N PHE A 73 -7.45 -26.09 -40.11
CA PHE A 73 -6.64 -27.29 -39.95
C PHE A 73 -7.39 -28.61 -40.21
N PHE A 74 -8.69 -28.56 -40.50
CA PHE A 74 -9.55 -29.70 -40.91
C PHE A 74 -9.51 -30.93 -39.96
N ALA A 75 -9.10 -30.76 -38.69
CA ALA A 75 -8.95 -31.82 -37.69
C ALA A 75 -9.36 -31.35 -36.27
N SER A 76 -10.66 -31.22 -36.03
CA SER A 76 -11.21 -30.56 -34.83
C SER A 76 -10.77 -31.17 -33.49
N GLU A 77 -10.82 -32.49 -33.34
CA GLU A 77 -10.53 -33.15 -32.05
C GLU A 77 -9.04 -33.11 -31.68
N SER A 78 -8.15 -33.24 -32.68
CA SER A 78 -6.69 -33.15 -32.46
C SER A 78 -6.27 -31.72 -32.14
N VAL A 79 -6.81 -30.73 -32.86
CA VAL A 79 -6.53 -29.30 -32.61
C VAL A 79 -6.98 -28.91 -31.21
N ARG A 80 -8.17 -29.38 -30.79
CA ARG A 80 -8.71 -29.12 -29.46
C ARG A 80 -7.84 -29.67 -28.34
N ARG A 81 -7.45 -30.95 -28.42
CA ARG A 81 -6.55 -31.57 -27.43
C ARG A 81 -5.21 -30.84 -27.33
N THR A 82 -4.62 -30.42 -28.47
CA THR A 82 -3.36 -29.67 -28.45
C THR A 82 -3.55 -28.27 -27.85
N ILE A 83 -4.63 -27.56 -28.17
CA ILE A 83 -4.93 -26.25 -27.58
C ILE A 83 -5.18 -26.36 -26.08
N ASP A 84 -5.98 -27.32 -25.62
CA ASP A 84 -6.27 -27.54 -24.20
C ASP A 84 -4.97 -27.76 -23.41
N ARG A 85 -4.05 -28.58 -23.96
CA ARG A 85 -2.72 -28.77 -23.38
C ARG A 85 -1.88 -27.48 -23.39
N LEU A 86 -1.90 -26.73 -24.49
CA LEU A 86 -1.18 -25.45 -24.56
C LEU A 86 -1.72 -24.39 -23.57
N ILE A 87 -3.00 -24.48 -23.23
CA ILE A 87 -3.64 -23.68 -22.18
C ILE A 87 -3.20 -24.16 -20.79
N GLU A 88 -3.18 -25.48 -20.54
CA GLU A 88 -2.65 -26.08 -19.30
C GLU A 88 -1.18 -25.72 -19.07
N ASP A 89 -0.38 -25.71 -20.15
CA ASP A 89 1.03 -25.33 -20.16
C ASP A 89 1.24 -23.80 -20.09
N GLY A 90 0.17 -22.99 -20.18
CA GLY A 90 0.20 -21.52 -20.13
C GLY A 90 0.84 -20.84 -21.35
N ARG A 91 1.12 -21.58 -22.43
CA ARG A 91 1.68 -21.03 -23.68
C ARG A 91 0.61 -20.35 -24.54
N VAL A 92 -0.66 -20.69 -24.31
CA VAL A 92 -1.82 -20.17 -25.01
C VAL A 92 -2.86 -19.73 -23.98
N LEU A 93 -3.54 -18.62 -24.26
CA LEU A 93 -4.56 -18.04 -23.38
C LEU A 93 -5.90 -17.98 -24.11
N GLN A 94 -6.97 -18.22 -23.37
CA GLN A 94 -8.34 -18.23 -23.86
C GLN A 94 -9.18 -17.16 -23.14
N GLY A 95 -9.97 -16.39 -23.88
CA GLY A 95 -10.85 -15.36 -23.30
C GLY A 95 -11.52 -14.45 -24.33
N ALA A 96 -12.23 -13.44 -23.86
CA ALA A 96 -12.74 -12.36 -24.71
C ALA A 96 -11.62 -11.33 -24.92
N ILE A 97 -10.80 -11.54 -25.96
CA ILE A 97 -9.56 -10.78 -26.16
C ILE A 97 -9.84 -9.51 -26.99
N THR A 98 -10.67 -9.62 -28.01
CA THR A 98 -11.09 -8.51 -28.86
C THR A 98 -12.48 -8.00 -28.42
N ALA A 99 -12.65 -6.69 -28.31
CA ALA A 99 -13.98 -6.10 -28.07
C ALA A 99 -14.86 -6.29 -29.32
N PRO A 100 -16.18 -6.53 -29.17
CA PRO A 100 -17.08 -6.57 -30.32
C PRO A 100 -17.05 -5.21 -31.04
N GLU A 101 -17.04 -5.25 -32.38
CA GLU A 101 -17.10 -4.05 -33.22
C GLU A 101 -18.26 -3.16 -32.76
N THR A 102 -17.96 -1.91 -32.38
CA THR A 102 -18.98 -0.94 -32.00
C THR A 102 -19.65 -0.41 -33.25
N ASP A 103 -20.95 -0.68 -33.38
CA ASP A 103 -21.80 0.02 -34.33
C ASP A 103 -21.74 1.53 -34.08
N ALA A 104 -21.88 2.29 -35.18
CA ALA A 104 -21.67 3.73 -35.28
C ALA A 104 -22.60 4.60 -34.42
N MET A 105 -22.48 4.56 -33.09
CA MET A 105 -22.87 5.61 -32.14
C MET A 105 -21.98 5.48 -30.90
N GLY A 106 -20.92 6.28 -30.85
CA GLY A 106 -19.83 6.16 -29.89
C GLY A 106 -20.25 6.39 -28.44
N GLU A 107 -19.99 5.39 -27.59
CA GLU A 107 -19.54 5.53 -26.21
C GLU A 107 -18.48 4.45 -25.95
N GLU A 108 -17.27 4.87 -25.60
CA GLU A 108 -16.10 4.00 -25.40
C GLU A 108 -15.99 3.52 -23.95
N SER A 109 -15.99 2.21 -23.75
CA SER A 109 -15.47 1.56 -22.53
C SER A 109 -14.90 0.20 -22.89
N ALA A 110 -13.58 0.16 -23.12
CA ALA A 110 -12.85 -1.08 -23.33
C ALA A 110 -12.36 -1.63 -21.97
N THR A 111 -13.19 -2.42 -21.30
CA THR A 111 -12.77 -3.31 -20.20
C THR A 111 -12.44 -4.68 -20.78
N ILE A 112 -11.15 -5.02 -20.83
CA ILE A 112 -10.70 -6.38 -21.17
C ILE A 112 -10.91 -7.25 -19.92
N HIS A 113 -11.94 -8.11 -19.94
CA HIS A 113 -12.12 -9.16 -18.93
C HIS A 113 -11.24 -10.36 -19.28
N ALA A 114 -10.04 -10.43 -18.72
CA ALA A 114 -9.29 -11.67 -18.67
C ALA A 114 -9.82 -12.50 -17.48
N SER A 115 -10.69 -13.45 -17.76
CA SER A 115 -11.20 -14.40 -16.76
C SER A 115 -10.07 -15.31 -16.29
N SER A 116 -9.74 -15.27 -14.99
CA SER A 116 -8.90 -16.29 -14.34
C SER A 116 -9.72 -17.59 -14.15
N PRO A 117 -9.15 -18.80 -14.27
CA PRO A 117 -9.93 -20.05 -14.24
C PRO A 117 -10.42 -20.50 -12.86
N PHE A 118 -10.16 -19.75 -11.78
CA PHE A 118 -10.54 -20.16 -10.43
C PHE A 118 -11.22 -19.02 -9.68
N HIS A 119 -12.55 -18.99 -9.72
CA HIS A 119 -13.42 -18.65 -8.59
C HIS A 119 -14.87 -19.02 -8.96
N GLY A 120 -15.41 -20.01 -8.26
CA GLY A 120 -16.84 -20.30 -8.27
C GLY A 120 -17.54 -19.40 -7.26
N SER A 121 -18.42 -18.53 -7.75
CA SER A 121 -19.65 -18.16 -7.05
C SER A 121 -20.62 -17.49 -8.02
N GLU A 122 -21.80 -18.10 -8.12
CA GLU A 122 -22.95 -17.56 -8.84
C GLU A 122 -23.38 -16.24 -8.19
N SER A 123 -23.58 -15.21 -9.02
CA SER A 123 -24.42 -14.06 -8.68
C SER A 123 -25.02 -13.51 -9.97
N SER A 124 -26.30 -13.83 -10.14
CA SER A 124 -27.17 -13.40 -11.22
C SER A 124 -27.57 -11.94 -11.06
N VAL A 125 -27.09 -11.08 -11.97
CA VAL A 125 -27.78 -9.81 -12.30
C VAL A 125 -27.77 -9.67 -13.80
N GLY A 126 -28.96 -9.70 -14.38
CA GLY A 126 -29.16 -9.62 -15.82
C GLY A 126 -28.70 -8.28 -16.40
N ALA A 127 -27.78 -8.35 -17.35
CA ALA A 127 -27.55 -7.31 -18.34
C ALA A 127 -27.22 -8.01 -19.66
N LEU A 128 -28.02 -7.72 -20.69
CA LEU A 128 -27.87 -8.22 -22.07
C LEU A 128 -26.42 -8.03 -22.54
N HIS A 129 -25.63 -9.12 -22.52
CA HIS A 129 -24.26 -9.12 -23.05
C HIS A 129 -24.30 -9.41 -24.56
N PRO A 130 -23.62 -8.61 -25.41
CA PRO A 130 -23.29 -9.07 -26.76
C PRO A 130 -22.45 -10.34 -26.64
N GLN A 131 -22.71 -11.34 -27.49
CA GLN A 131 -22.03 -12.63 -27.45
C GLN A 131 -20.53 -12.44 -27.69
N THR A 132 -19.74 -12.36 -26.62
CA THR A 132 -18.29 -12.40 -26.70
C THR A 132 -17.90 -13.80 -27.15
N THR A 133 -17.49 -13.93 -28.42
CA THR A 133 -16.95 -15.20 -28.92
C THR A 133 -15.64 -15.46 -28.20
N THR A 134 -15.50 -16.62 -27.56
CA THR A 134 -14.27 -16.96 -26.85
C THR A 134 -13.13 -17.13 -27.86
N GLU A 135 -12.11 -16.28 -27.75
CA GLU A 135 -10.92 -16.27 -28.60
C GLU A 135 -9.73 -16.91 -27.89
N ILE A 136 -8.75 -17.31 -28.69
CA ILE A 136 -7.50 -17.93 -28.26
C ILE A 136 -6.34 -17.13 -28.85
N CYS A 137 -5.30 -16.90 -28.05
CA CYS A 137 -4.09 -16.23 -28.49
C CYS A 137 -2.83 -16.86 -27.87
N ASP A 138 -1.72 -16.83 -28.60
CA ASP A 138 -0.39 -17.15 -28.06
C ASP A 138 -0.03 -16.14 -26.96
N ALA A 139 0.50 -16.63 -25.84
CA ALA A 139 0.70 -15.82 -24.64
C ALA A 139 1.70 -14.66 -24.86
N GLU A 140 2.80 -14.91 -25.58
CA GLU A 140 3.80 -13.88 -25.90
C GLU A 140 3.22 -12.81 -26.83
N THR A 141 2.42 -13.24 -27.80
CA THR A 141 1.75 -12.34 -28.76
C THR A 141 0.72 -11.46 -28.08
N LEU A 142 -0.09 -12.04 -27.18
CA LEU A 142 -1.03 -11.27 -26.37
C LEU A 142 -0.30 -10.24 -25.50
N GLU A 143 0.82 -10.62 -24.88
CA GLU A 143 1.64 -9.69 -24.10
C GLU A 143 2.17 -8.53 -24.96
N ILE A 144 2.65 -8.80 -26.16
CA ILE A 144 3.11 -7.79 -27.13
C ILE A 144 1.95 -6.87 -27.52
N LEU A 145 0.79 -7.42 -27.88
CA LEU A 145 -0.39 -6.65 -28.30
C LEU A 145 -0.90 -5.75 -27.18
N LEU A 146 -0.97 -6.27 -25.94
CA LEU A 146 -1.31 -5.49 -24.75
C LEU A 146 -0.27 -4.40 -24.47
N ARG A 147 1.02 -4.67 -24.69
CA ARG A 147 2.08 -3.66 -24.56
C ARG A 147 1.95 -2.56 -25.62
N MET A 148 1.59 -2.91 -26.86
CA MET A 148 1.39 -1.95 -27.95
C MET A 148 0.15 -1.08 -27.73
N THR A 149 -1.00 -1.66 -27.37
CA THR A 149 -2.20 -0.89 -27.03
C THR A 149 -1.93 0.04 -25.85
N ARG A 150 -1.24 -0.41 -24.80
CA ARG A 150 -0.87 0.45 -23.67
C ARG A 150 0.09 1.57 -24.02
N SER A 151 1.04 1.32 -24.93
CA SER A 151 1.91 2.38 -25.44
C SER A 151 1.12 3.45 -26.21
N HIS A 152 0.04 3.07 -26.89
CA HIS A 152 -0.87 3.99 -27.57
C HIS A 152 -1.80 4.73 -26.61
N TYR A 153 -2.17 4.13 -25.47
CA TYR A 153 -3.00 4.75 -24.43
C TYR A 153 -2.21 5.49 -23.34
N ARG A 154 -0.90 5.69 -23.47
CA ARG A 154 -0.19 6.59 -22.56
C ARG A 154 -0.72 8.01 -22.77
N PRO A 155 -1.44 8.59 -21.79
CA PRO A 155 -1.93 9.96 -21.93
C PRO A 155 -0.72 10.88 -22.03
N ASP A 156 -0.71 11.75 -23.04
CA ASP A 156 0.25 12.84 -23.14
C ASP A 156 0.09 13.73 -21.90
N PHE A 157 1.01 13.59 -20.96
CA PHE A 157 1.01 14.32 -19.70
C PHE A 157 2.32 15.10 -19.59
N GLU A 158 2.20 16.42 -19.44
CA GLU A 158 3.34 17.27 -19.14
C GLU A 158 3.74 17.08 -17.65
N PRO A 159 4.97 16.60 -17.36
CA PRO A 159 5.37 16.36 -15.99
C PRO A 159 5.36 17.65 -15.16
N LEU A 160 4.89 17.58 -13.93
CA LEU A 160 4.84 18.74 -13.02
C LEU A 160 6.19 18.97 -12.33
N PRO A 161 6.48 20.20 -11.86
CA PRO A 161 7.63 20.46 -11.00
C PRO A 161 7.60 19.63 -9.70
N VAL A 162 8.78 19.27 -9.17
CA VAL A 162 8.90 18.48 -7.93
C VAL A 162 8.22 19.12 -6.71
N ALA A 163 8.10 20.46 -6.69
CA ALA A 163 7.41 21.19 -5.62
C ALA A 163 5.93 20.76 -5.52
N ASP A 164 5.29 20.47 -6.66
CA ASP A 164 3.88 20.07 -6.74
C ASP A 164 3.64 18.68 -6.16
N LEU A 165 4.68 17.84 -6.07
CA LEU A 165 4.57 16.53 -5.43
C LEU A 165 4.16 16.67 -3.96
N GLN A 166 4.67 17.68 -3.26
CA GLN A 166 4.33 17.89 -1.86
C GLN A 166 2.85 18.27 -1.69
N LEU A 167 2.33 19.10 -2.59
CA LEU A 167 0.92 19.47 -2.63
C LEU A 167 0.05 18.28 -3.01
N PHE A 168 0.45 17.48 -4.00
CA PHE A 168 -0.25 16.26 -4.39
C PHE A 168 -0.36 15.27 -3.21
N LEU A 169 0.75 14.99 -2.52
CA LEU A 169 0.74 14.09 -1.35
C LEU A 169 -0.12 14.63 -0.21
N ALA A 170 -0.09 15.94 0.02
CA ALA A 170 -0.90 16.59 1.03
C ALA A 170 -2.39 16.50 0.71
N ASP A 171 -2.77 16.75 -0.54
CA ASP A 171 -4.14 16.62 -1.01
C ASP A 171 -4.63 15.17 -0.96
N TYR A 172 -3.79 14.24 -1.41
CA TYR A 172 -4.11 12.82 -1.45
C TYR A 172 -4.39 12.24 -0.05
N GLN A 173 -3.63 12.69 0.96
CA GLN A 173 -3.78 12.26 2.35
C GLN A 173 -4.68 13.18 3.21
N GLY A 174 -5.38 14.15 2.60
CA GLY A 174 -6.38 14.97 3.28
C GLY A 174 -5.84 16.06 4.20
N LEU A 175 -4.59 16.51 4.00
CA LEU A 175 -4.00 17.62 4.76
C LEU A 175 -4.49 18.98 4.28
N THR A 176 -4.87 19.09 3.00
CA THR A 176 -5.45 20.31 2.41
C THR A 176 -6.92 20.52 2.80
N SER A 177 -7.61 19.43 3.12
CA SER A 177 -9.04 19.40 3.47
C SER A 177 -9.25 18.46 4.67
N PRO A 178 -8.96 18.93 5.90
CA PRO A 178 -9.12 18.12 7.10
C PRO A 178 -10.58 17.66 7.28
N GLY A 179 -10.75 16.40 7.63
CA GLY A 179 -12.05 15.83 7.98
C GLY A 179 -12.55 16.30 9.35
N ALA A 180 -13.80 15.98 9.67
CA ALA A 180 -14.46 16.45 10.89
C ALA A 180 -15.27 15.37 11.62
N ASP A 181 -15.26 14.12 11.15
CA ASP A 181 -16.02 13.03 11.77
C ASP A 181 -15.25 11.70 11.87
N LEU A 182 -15.92 10.67 12.42
CA LEU A 182 -15.37 9.34 12.60
C LEU A 182 -15.16 8.60 11.26
N GLU A 183 -15.96 8.90 10.24
CA GLU A 183 -15.85 8.23 8.95
C GLU A 183 -14.63 8.75 8.18
N ASP A 184 -14.38 10.06 8.26
CA ASP A 184 -13.13 10.67 7.82
C ASP A 184 -11.94 10.01 8.53
N LEU A 185 -12.01 9.81 9.86
CA LEU A 185 -10.93 9.12 10.59
C LEU A 185 -10.68 7.71 10.02
N LYS A 186 -11.73 6.92 9.77
CA LYS A 186 -11.57 5.58 9.18
C LYS A 186 -10.87 5.67 7.82
N GLN A 187 -11.32 6.57 6.95
CA GLN A 187 -10.69 6.76 5.64
C GLN A 187 -9.22 7.17 5.76
N ARG A 188 -8.87 8.08 6.69
CA ARG A 188 -7.46 8.46 6.94
C ARG A 188 -6.66 7.30 7.50
N MET A 189 -7.25 6.49 8.38
CA MET A 189 -6.60 5.31 8.93
C MET A 189 -6.36 4.25 7.85
N GLU A 190 -7.29 4.01 6.93
CA GLU A 190 -7.08 3.09 5.80
C GLU A 190 -5.84 3.46 4.98
N GLN A 191 -5.60 4.75 4.75
CA GLN A 191 -4.40 5.22 4.05
C GLN A 191 -3.12 4.99 4.88
N LEU A 192 -3.20 5.11 6.21
CA LEU A 192 -2.05 5.10 7.12
C LEU A 192 -1.75 3.73 7.75
N ILE A 193 -2.64 2.74 7.62
CA ILE A 193 -2.42 1.37 8.06
C ILE A 193 -1.11 0.83 7.48
N GLY A 194 -0.28 0.21 8.32
CA GLY A 194 1.01 -0.34 7.93
C GLY A 194 2.17 0.67 7.86
N TYR A 195 1.94 1.97 8.10
CA TYR A 195 3.03 2.96 8.13
C TYR A 195 3.73 3.00 9.52
N PRO A 196 5.06 2.77 9.59
CA PRO A 196 5.77 2.81 10.86
C PRO A 196 6.08 4.26 11.27
N ALA A 197 5.61 4.66 12.46
CA ALA A 197 5.86 6.00 13.00
C ALA A 197 5.97 6.05 14.52
N ARG A 198 6.56 7.15 15.03
CA ARG A 198 6.68 7.35 16.48
C ARG A 198 5.30 7.39 17.14
N ALA A 199 5.14 6.59 18.19
CA ALA A 199 3.91 6.46 18.96
C ALA A 199 3.30 7.80 19.37
N SER A 200 4.13 8.73 19.84
CA SER A 200 3.69 10.04 20.30
C SER A 200 3.16 10.96 19.19
N LEU A 201 3.52 10.74 17.92
CA LEU A 201 3.16 11.63 16.81
C LEU A 201 1.78 11.35 16.22
N TRP A 202 1.23 10.15 16.41
CA TRP A 202 -0.08 9.79 15.85
C TRP A 202 -1.20 10.73 16.31
N GLU A 203 -1.39 10.85 17.63
CA GLU A 203 -2.45 11.71 18.21
C GLU A 203 -2.04 13.16 18.45
N THR A 204 -0.75 13.48 18.30
CA THR A 204 -0.29 14.86 18.48
C THR A 204 -0.11 15.58 17.15
N GLU A 205 0.40 14.92 16.10
CA GLU A 205 0.73 15.57 14.84
C GLU A 205 -0.09 15.03 13.66
N PHE A 206 -0.13 13.71 13.46
CA PHE A 206 -0.59 13.14 12.18
C PHE A 206 -2.11 13.16 12.02
N LEU A 207 -2.85 12.67 13.02
CA LEU A 207 -4.32 12.68 12.98
C LEU A 207 -4.87 14.11 13.10
N PRO A 208 -4.38 14.97 14.02
CA PRO A 208 -4.85 16.35 14.11
C PRO A 208 -4.52 17.22 12.88
N ALA A 209 -3.54 16.85 12.06
CA ALA A 209 -3.29 17.54 10.80
C ALA A 209 -4.32 17.17 9.71
N ARG A 210 -4.94 15.98 9.81
CA ARG A 210 -5.93 15.46 8.86
C ARG A 210 -7.37 15.58 9.35
N LEU A 211 -7.57 15.90 10.63
CA LEU A 211 -8.88 15.98 11.28
C LEU A 211 -8.93 17.21 12.18
N ASN A 212 -9.95 18.05 12.00
CA ASN A 212 -10.14 19.26 12.77
C ASN A 212 -11.64 19.51 13.08
N PRO A 213 -12.12 19.23 14.32
CA PRO A 213 -11.37 18.72 15.46
C PRO A 213 -11.06 17.20 15.38
N TYR A 214 -10.02 16.75 16.10
CA TYR A 214 -9.73 15.33 16.36
C TYR A 214 -10.02 14.99 17.82
N PHE A 215 -10.79 13.92 18.04
CA PHE A 215 -11.09 13.40 19.38
C PHE A 215 -10.43 12.02 19.59
N PRO A 216 -9.63 11.81 20.65
CA PRO A 216 -8.99 10.54 20.96
C PRO A 216 -9.98 9.36 21.13
N ALA A 217 -11.22 9.65 21.56
CA ALA A 217 -12.27 8.65 21.71
C ALA A 217 -12.66 7.97 20.38
N TRP A 218 -12.48 8.66 19.25
CA TRP A 218 -12.72 8.07 17.93
C TRP A 218 -11.71 6.96 17.62
N LEU A 219 -10.43 7.18 17.92
CA LEU A 219 -9.42 6.15 17.73
C LEU A 219 -9.63 4.97 18.68
N ASP A 220 -10.10 5.22 19.91
CA ASP A 220 -10.46 4.15 20.85
C ASP A 220 -11.62 3.28 20.30
N SER A 221 -12.60 3.90 19.64
CA SER A 221 -13.70 3.15 19.02
C SER A 221 -13.25 2.28 17.85
N LEU A 222 -12.11 2.57 17.21
CA LEU A 222 -11.57 1.74 16.13
C LEU A 222 -11.03 0.39 16.63
N SER A 223 -10.69 0.28 17.91
CA SER A 223 -10.33 -1.00 18.53
C SER A 223 -11.47 -2.02 18.45
N ASP A 224 -12.73 -1.56 18.54
CA ASP A 224 -13.92 -2.41 18.39
C ASP A 224 -14.07 -2.97 16.96
N PHE A 225 -13.51 -2.27 15.97
CA PHE A 225 -13.44 -2.70 14.58
C PHE A 225 -12.21 -3.57 14.27
N GLY A 226 -11.46 -3.98 15.31
CA GLY A 226 -10.29 -4.86 15.17
C GLY A 226 -8.98 -4.15 14.88
N LEU A 227 -8.95 -2.80 14.97
CA LEU A 227 -7.71 -2.05 14.86
C LEU A 227 -6.82 -2.34 16.07
N PHE A 228 -5.56 -2.68 15.83
CA PHE A 228 -4.55 -2.78 16.87
C PHE A 228 -3.26 -2.12 16.43
N TRP A 229 -2.36 -1.89 17.38
CA TRP A 229 -1.03 -1.36 17.09
C TRP A 229 0.06 -2.38 17.42
N PHE A 230 1.15 -2.29 16.67
CA PHE A 230 2.29 -3.18 16.76
C PHE A 230 3.59 -2.38 16.71
N GLY A 231 4.61 -2.81 17.46
CA GLY A 231 5.89 -2.12 17.51
C GLY A 231 6.80 -2.47 16.33
N CYS A 232 7.50 -1.47 15.79
CA CYS A 232 8.39 -1.61 14.63
C CYS A 232 9.77 -1.00 14.89
N GLY A 233 10.21 -1.03 16.16
CA GLY A 233 11.40 -0.34 16.63
C GLY A 233 11.11 0.55 17.84
N LYS A 234 12.15 1.09 18.44
CA LYS A 234 12.04 1.91 19.66
C LYS A 234 11.05 3.07 19.49
N GLU A 235 10.02 3.09 20.35
CA GLU A 235 8.94 4.08 20.37
C GLU A 235 8.21 4.24 19.02
N THR A 236 8.36 3.27 18.11
CA THR A 236 7.81 3.31 16.77
C THR A 236 6.78 2.21 16.66
N ILE A 237 5.58 2.56 16.21
CA ILE A 237 4.46 1.64 16.04
C ILE A 237 3.85 1.81 14.65
N THR A 238 3.09 0.81 14.25
CA THR A 238 2.16 0.86 13.12
C THR A 238 0.79 0.37 13.56
N PHE A 239 -0.26 0.88 12.92
CA PHE A 239 -1.61 0.34 13.06
C PHE A 239 -1.89 -0.70 11.99
N LEU A 240 -2.63 -1.75 12.34
CA LEU A 240 -2.99 -2.87 11.48
C LEU A 240 -4.38 -3.40 11.85
N MET A 241 -5.05 -4.03 10.89
CA MET A 241 -6.14 -4.96 11.15
C MET A 241 -5.63 -6.40 11.16
N ASP A 242 -6.39 -7.33 11.74
CA ASP A 242 -6.00 -8.75 11.80
C ASP A 242 -5.69 -9.33 10.40
N ARG A 243 -6.45 -8.92 9.37
CA ARG A 243 -6.24 -9.34 7.97
C ARG A 243 -4.98 -8.77 7.31
N ASP A 244 -4.47 -7.65 7.81
CA ASP A 244 -3.36 -6.91 7.21
C ASP A 244 -2.00 -7.37 7.76
N LEU A 245 -2.00 -8.26 8.75
CA LEU A 245 -0.79 -8.76 9.38
C LEU A 245 0.23 -9.38 8.41
N PRO A 246 -0.18 -10.19 7.40
CA PRO A 246 0.76 -10.73 6.41
C PRO A 246 1.50 -9.63 5.62
N LEU A 247 0.91 -8.44 5.48
CA LEU A 247 1.50 -7.33 4.72
C LEU A 247 2.81 -6.84 5.33
N VAL A 248 2.95 -6.91 6.66
CA VAL A 248 4.12 -6.43 7.39
C VAL A 248 5.07 -7.55 7.84
N ALA A 249 4.65 -8.81 7.74
CA ALA A 249 5.46 -9.96 8.09
C ALA A 249 6.72 -10.03 7.21
N GLN A 250 7.88 -10.20 7.86
CA GLN A 250 9.14 -10.43 7.18
C GLN A 250 9.32 -11.93 6.91
N GLU A 251 9.79 -12.27 5.70
CA GLU A 251 10.02 -13.67 5.30
C GLU A 251 11.17 -14.32 6.08
N ASN A 252 12.16 -13.54 6.53
CA ASN A 252 13.32 -14.00 7.28
C ASN A 252 13.71 -12.97 8.36
N PRO A 253 12.98 -12.89 9.49
CA PRO A 253 13.44 -12.07 10.59
C PRO A 253 14.75 -12.67 11.13
N PRO A 254 15.79 -11.87 11.44
CA PRO A 254 16.92 -12.38 12.20
C PRO A 254 16.39 -12.84 13.56
N MET A 255 16.31 -14.15 13.76
CA MET A 255 15.81 -14.70 15.01
C MET A 255 16.97 -14.66 16.01
N GLU A 256 16.95 -13.70 16.93
CA GLU A 256 17.70 -13.85 18.16
C GLU A 256 17.01 -14.98 18.94
N GLU A 257 17.64 -16.17 18.99
CA GLU A 257 17.13 -17.39 19.65
C GLU A 257 16.72 -17.17 21.12
N THR A 258 17.11 -16.05 21.73
CA THR A 258 16.91 -15.73 23.14
C THR A 258 15.48 -15.34 23.52
N ASP A 259 14.65 -14.83 22.59
CA ASP A 259 13.31 -14.30 22.91
C ASP A 259 12.17 -15.33 22.79
N ALA A 260 12.37 -16.39 22.01
CA ALA A 260 11.41 -17.48 21.85
C ALA A 260 10.89 -18.07 23.18
N PRO A 261 11.75 -18.42 24.16
CA PRO A 261 11.27 -18.97 25.43
C PRO A 261 10.46 -17.96 26.26
N ILE A 262 10.76 -16.66 26.14
CA ILE A 262 10.00 -15.61 26.81
C ILE A 262 8.60 -15.50 26.19
N LEU A 263 8.52 -15.51 24.86
CA LEU A 263 7.25 -15.45 24.12
C LEU A 263 6.39 -16.68 24.38
N GLU A 264 6.96 -17.89 24.39
CA GLU A 264 6.23 -19.13 24.68
C GLU A 264 5.71 -19.15 26.12
N ARG A 265 6.51 -18.68 27.08
CA ARG A 265 6.10 -18.58 28.50
C ARG A 265 4.97 -17.58 28.71
N LEU A 266 5.02 -16.43 28.05
CA LEU A 266 4.02 -15.37 28.22
C LEU A 266 2.77 -15.59 27.34
N PHE A 267 2.93 -16.14 26.14
CA PHE A 267 1.88 -16.29 25.14
C PHE A 267 1.83 -17.74 24.62
N PRO A 268 1.21 -18.68 25.35
CA PRO A 268 1.16 -20.09 24.98
C PRO A 268 0.51 -20.31 23.60
N HIS A 269 -0.52 -19.53 23.31
CA HIS A 269 -1.22 -19.55 22.03
C HIS A 269 -0.73 -18.40 21.16
N THR A 270 -0.31 -18.71 19.93
CA THR A 270 0.13 -17.73 18.92
C THR A 270 -0.92 -16.67 18.63
N ASN A 271 -2.18 -17.11 18.46
CA ASN A 271 -3.31 -16.24 18.13
C ASN A 271 -4.08 -15.72 19.37
N GLY A 272 -3.56 -15.95 20.58
CA GLY A 272 -4.24 -15.60 21.82
C GLY A 272 -4.22 -14.10 22.12
N ARG A 273 -5.32 -13.61 22.70
CA ARG A 273 -5.45 -12.25 23.25
C ARG A 273 -5.40 -12.34 24.77
N PHE A 274 -4.44 -11.69 25.41
CA PHE A 274 -4.21 -11.84 26.86
C PHE A 274 -4.29 -10.49 27.57
N GLY A 275 -5.06 -10.43 28.67
CA GLY A 275 -5.05 -9.27 29.54
C GLY A 275 -3.73 -9.17 30.30
N PHE A 276 -3.33 -7.96 30.68
CA PHE A 276 -2.09 -7.76 31.44
C PHE A 276 -2.03 -8.56 32.75
N PHE A 277 -3.15 -8.65 33.48
CA PHE A 277 -3.20 -9.36 34.75
C PHE A 277 -3.12 -10.88 34.58
N ASP A 278 -3.61 -11.41 33.44
CA ASP A 278 -3.46 -12.82 33.10
C ASP A 278 -1.99 -13.15 32.83
N LEU A 279 -1.31 -12.30 32.05
CA LEU A 279 0.13 -12.39 31.81
C LEU A 279 0.94 -12.23 33.11
N LEU A 280 0.50 -11.38 34.03
CA LEU A 280 1.13 -11.20 35.33
C LEU A 280 1.01 -12.46 36.19
N ALA A 281 -0.19 -13.05 36.27
CA ALA A 281 -0.44 -14.28 37.00
C ALA A 281 0.36 -15.46 36.42
N GLN A 282 0.48 -15.53 35.09
CA GLN A 282 1.19 -16.59 34.39
C GLN A 282 2.71 -16.45 34.49
N SER A 283 3.23 -15.23 34.35
CA SER A 283 4.68 -14.97 34.36
C SER A 283 5.31 -15.18 35.73
N GLY A 284 4.54 -14.98 36.81
CA GLY A 284 5.05 -14.94 38.19
C GLY A 284 5.95 -13.74 38.48
N GLU A 285 5.96 -12.74 37.60
CA GLU A 285 6.83 -11.56 37.70
C GLU A 285 6.17 -10.41 38.48
N SER A 286 6.97 -9.38 38.82
CA SER A 286 6.41 -8.12 39.30
C SER A 286 5.77 -7.35 38.14
N SER A 287 4.79 -6.49 38.45
CA SER A 287 4.16 -5.62 37.44
C SER A 287 5.17 -4.73 36.70
N GLU A 288 6.24 -4.32 37.38
CA GLU A 288 7.31 -3.49 36.81
C GLU A 288 8.16 -4.29 35.81
N SER A 289 8.54 -5.52 36.18
CA SER A 289 9.32 -6.42 35.32
C SER A 289 8.54 -6.77 34.06
N LEU A 290 7.28 -7.20 34.21
CA LEU A 290 6.43 -7.55 33.07
C LEU A 290 6.22 -6.37 32.12
N THR A 291 5.99 -5.16 32.66
CA THR A 291 5.83 -3.95 31.82
C THR A 291 7.09 -3.66 31.01
N ALA A 292 8.27 -3.78 31.63
CA ALA A 292 9.54 -3.58 30.94
C ALA A 292 9.76 -4.64 29.84
N THR A 293 9.48 -5.91 30.14
CA THR A 293 9.56 -7.03 29.19
C THR A 293 8.61 -6.83 28.00
N LEU A 294 7.36 -6.44 28.25
CA LEU A 294 6.38 -6.19 27.18
C LEU A 294 6.85 -5.06 26.26
N TRP A 295 7.33 -3.94 26.79
CA TRP A 295 7.83 -2.85 25.96
C TRP A 295 9.08 -3.26 25.16
N ASP A 296 9.99 -4.04 25.74
CA ASP A 296 11.14 -4.59 25.01
C ASP A 296 10.69 -5.45 23.82
N LEU A 297 9.75 -6.37 24.04
CA LEU A 297 9.18 -7.22 22.99
C LEU A 297 8.41 -6.41 21.93
N VAL A 298 7.71 -5.34 22.32
CA VAL A 298 7.06 -4.41 21.38
C VAL A 298 8.12 -3.76 20.49
N TRP A 299 9.19 -3.21 21.05
CA TRP A 299 10.23 -2.54 20.25
C TRP A 299 11.01 -3.48 19.33
N LYS A 300 11.08 -4.77 19.69
CA LYS A 300 11.61 -5.84 18.84
C LYS A 300 10.61 -6.32 17.78
N GLY A 301 9.38 -5.79 17.77
CA GLY A 301 8.33 -6.18 16.83
C GLY A 301 7.87 -7.63 17.02
N LYS A 302 7.68 -8.04 18.27
CA LYS A 302 7.15 -9.37 18.62
C LYS A 302 5.77 -9.31 19.26
N VAL A 303 5.41 -8.15 19.81
CA VAL A 303 4.17 -7.96 20.59
C VAL A 303 3.45 -6.69 20.15
N GLY A 304 2.13 -6.71 20.25
CA GLY A 304 1.26 -5.55 20.06
C GLY A 304 0.09 -5.56 21.04
N ASN A 305 -0.76 -4.55 20.93
CA ASN A 305 -1.91 -4.36 21.81
C ASN A 305 -3.04 -3.66 21.03
N ASP A 306 -4.28 -3.97 21.37
CA ASP A 306 -5.46 -3.42 20.71
C ASP A 306 -6.02 -2.14 21.36
N SER A 307 -5.49 -1.72 22.51
CA SER A 307 -5.94 -0.51 23.21
C SER A 307 -4.95 0.64 23.08
N MET A 308 -5.44 1.78 22.63
CA MET A 308 -4.65 3.02 22.60
C MET A 308 -4.36 3.54 24.02
N ALA A 309 -5.17 3.18 25.02
CA ALA A 309 -4.96 3.59 26.41
C ALA A 309 -3.63 3.09 26.98
N SER A 310 -3.19 1.87 26.64
CA SER A 310 -1.88 1.34 27.02
C SER A 310 -0.74 2.15 26.40
N LEU A 311 -0.88 2.54 25.13
CA LEU A 311 0.12 3.36 24.46
C LEU A 311 0.18 4.78 25.06
N ARG A 312 -0.98 5.40 25.31
CA ARG A 312 -1.08 6.73 25.92
C ARG A 312 -0.43 6.77 27.30
N THR A 313 -0.68 5.77 28.12
CA THR A 313 -0.07 5.64 29.45
C THR A 313 1.43 5.41 29.33
N GLY A 314 1.86 4.58 28.37
CA GLY A 314 3.28 4.41 28.02
C GLY A 314 3.96 5.74 27.65
N ILE A 315 3.34 6.56 26.80
CA ILE A 315 3.86 7.88 26.39
C ILE A 315 4.01 8.82 27.60
N ASP A 316 3.00 8.90 28.46
CA ASP A 316 3.01 9.80 29.63
C ASP A 316 4.10 9.43 30.65
N HIS A 317 4.46 8.15 30.72
CA HIS A 317 5.50 7.63 31.62
C HIS A 317 6.84 7.33 30.93
N GLY A 318 6.99 7.71 29.65
CA GLY A 318 8.22 7.51 28.88
C GLY A 318 8.59 6.03 28.68
N PHE A 319 7.59 5.15 28.62
CA PHE A 319 7.70 3.70 28.42
C PHE A 319 8.60 3.00 29.46
N LYS A 320 8.73 3.59 30.66
CA LYS A 320 9.45 3.00 31.80
C LYS A 320 8.47 2.47 32.83
N SER A 321 8.88 1.44 33.58
CA SER A 321 8.13 1.02 34.76
C SER A 321 8.09 2.16 35.79
N VAL A 322 6.90 2.49 36.27
CA VAL A 322 6.75 3.41 37.40
C VAL A 322 6.84 2.58 38.66
N SER A 323 7.86 2.85 39.49
CA SER A 323 7.92 2.25 40.80
C SER A 323 6.81 2.81 41.68
N ALA A 324 6.18 1.93 42.48
CA ALA A 324 5.12 2.32 43.42
C ALA A 324 5.56 3.44 44.41
N GLY A 325 6.88 3.66 44.56
CA GLY A 325 7.47 4.71 45.40
C GLY A 325 7.59 6.11 44.77
N ALA A 326 7.54 6.24 43.43
CA ALA A 326 7.64 7.54 42.75
C ALA A 326 6.30 8.30 42.68
N ALA A 327 5.20 7.65 43.07
CA ALA A 327 3.85 8.22 43.14
C ALA A 327 3.66 9.11 44.40
N GLY A 328 4.59 10.02 44.64
CA GLY A 328 4.52 11.05 45.68
C GLY A 328 3.48 12.12 45.36
N ARG A 329 2.19 11.75 45.47
CA ARG A 329 0.92 12.52 45.56
C ARG A 329 -0.25 11.94 44.73
N SER A 330 -0.02 10.93 43.89
CA SER A 330 -1.08 10.26 43.09
C SER A 330 -1.35 8.79 43.47
N ALA A 331 -0.71 8.26 44.51
CA ALA A 331 -0.86 6.88 44.99
C ALA A 331 -2.15 6.62 45.80
N ARG A 332 -3.31 7.14 45.37
CA ARG A 332 -4.62 6.87 46.03
C ARG A 332 -5.70 6.33 45.10
N SER A 333 -5.37 6.02 43.84
CA SER A 333 -6.35 5.39 42.95
C SER A 333 -6.10 3.88 42.90
N ARG A 334 -7.05 3.09 43.41
CA ARG A 334 -7.17 1.64 43.11
C ARG A 334 -7.38 1.37 41.61
N TRP A 335 -7.61 2.42 40.82
CA TRP A 335 -7.81 2.42 39.37
C TRP A 335 -6.55 2.86 38.59
N SER A 336 -5.47 3.26 39.27
CA SER A 336 -4.14 3.50 38.67
C SER A 336 -3.41 2.17 38.44
N GLY A 337 -4.12 1.21 37.85
CA GLY A 337 -3.57 -0.08 37.42
C GLY A 337 -2.41 0.14 36.45
N SER A 338 -1.51 -0.84 36.40
CA SER A 338 -0.27 -0.86 35.61
C SER A 338 -0.34 -0.11 34.28
N ILE A 339 0.78 0.52 33.87
CA ILE A 339 0.96 1.28 32.62
C ILE A 339 0.56 0.48 31.36
N ALA A 340 0.56 -0.85 31.48
CA ALA A 340 0.25 -1.82 30.43
C ALA A 340 -1.12 -2.52 30.63
N SER A 341 -1.98 -2.08 31.56
CA SER A 341 -3.16 -2.85 31.96
C SER A 341 -4.33 -2.83 30.99
N ALA A 342 -4.33 -1.93 30.00
CA ALA A 342 -5.46 -1.76 29.09
C ALA A 342 -5.33 -2.63 27.83
N GLY A 343 -6.47 -3.08 27.32
CA GLY A 343 -6.53 -3.91 26.11
C GLY A 343 -5.94 -5.30 26.31
N SER A 344 -5.81 -5.99 25.17
CA SER A 344 -5.27 -7.33 25.08
C SER A 344 -3.93 -7.31 24.37
N TRP A 345 -2.94 -7.89 25.01
CA TRP A 345 -1.61 -8.12 24.46
C TRP A 345 -1.62 -9.37 23.59
N ARG A 346 -0.89 -9.32 22.48
CA ARG A 346 -0.77 -10.43 21.53
C ARG A 346 0.67 -10.57 21.06
N ARG A 347 1.11 -11.81 20.84
CA ARG A 347 2.38 -12.08 20.15
C ARG A 347 2.17 -12.21 18.66
N PHE A 348 3.24 -12.02 17.90
CA PHE A 348 3.28 -12.22 16.47
C PHE A 348 4.38 -13.21 16.11
N SER A 349 4.02 -14.28 15.41
CA SER A 349 4.98 -15.11 14.69
C SER A 349 4.84 -14.92 13.20
N ALA A 350 5.97 -14.85 12.49
CA ALA A 350 5.98 -14.89 11.02
C ALA A 350 5.40 -16.22 10.47
N SER A 351 5.31 -17.26 11.32
CA SER A 351 4.74 -18.56 11.01
C SER A 351 3.23 -18.68 11.21
N ASP A 352 2.54 -17.65 11.71
CA ASP A 352 1.11 -17.71 12.04
C ASP A 352 0.17 -17.65 10.82
N THR A 353 0.68 -18.03 9.64
CA THR A 353 -0.04 -18.03 8.35
C THR A 353 -1.03 -19.21 8.21
N GLN A 354 -1.38 -19.92 9.28
CA GLN A 354 -2.43 -20.93 9.19
C GLN A 354 -3.80 -20.27 9.34
N ALA A 355 -4.57 -20.32 8.24
CA ALA A 355 -6.01 -20.13 8.22
C ALA A 355 -6.69 -20.98 9.33
N PRO A 356 -7.85 -20.54 9.86
CA PRO A 356 -8.51 -21.23 10.96
C PRO A 356 -8.81 -22.71 10.60
N PRO A 357 -8.66 -23.65 11.55
CA PRO A 357 -9.00 -25.05 11.34
C PRO A 357 -10.51 -25.26 11.51
N ASP A 358 -11.33 -24.66 10.64
CA ASP A 358 -12.78 -24.91 10.59
C ASP A 358 -13.19 -25.30 9.17
N ALA A 359 -12.83 -26.53 8.80
CA ALA A 359 -13.50 -27.31 7.79
C ALA A 359 -13.51 -28.79 8.22
N GLN A 360 -14.19 -29.08 9.33
CA GLN A 360 -14.62 -30.42 9.67
C GLN A 360 -16.12 -30.41 9.95
N THR A 361 -16.91 -30.82 8.97
CA THR A 361 -17.86 -31.93 9.16
C THR A 361 -18.45 -32.40 7.84
N GLY A 362 -18.24 -33.69 7.60
CA GLY A 362 -18.92 -34.53 6.63
C GLY A 362 -18.36 -35.95 6.76
N PRO A 363 -18.92 -36.80 7.64
CA PRO A 363 -18.48 -38.17 7.77
C PRO A 363 -19.14 -38.97 6.64
N ASP A 364 -18.35 -39.51 5.71
CA ASP A 364 -18.58 -40.77 5.00
C ASP A 364 -17.64 -40.91 3.79
N ALA A 365 -16.51 -41.60 3.99
CA ALA A 365 -15.89 -42.46 2.97
C ALA A 365 -14.75 -43.30 3.60
N PRO A 366 -14.75 -44.63 3.46
CA PRO A 366 -13.76 -45.51 4.07
C PRO A 366 -12.57 -45.77 3.13
N GLY A 367 -11.38 -45.99 3.70
CA GLY A 367 -10.38 -46.85 3.06
C GLY A 367 -8.92 -46.40 3.12
N SER A 368 -8.18 -47.01 4.06
CA SER A 368 -6.77 -47.42 3.97
C SER A 368 -5.65 -46.37 3.89
N ALA A 369 -4.92 -46.25 5.01
CA ALA A 369 -3.47 -46.01 5.02
C ALA A 369 -2.71 -47.25 4.50
N PRO A 370 -1.43 -47.10 4.13
CA PRO A 370 -0.45 -47.50 5.13
C PRO A 370 0.68 -46.49 5.37
N GLU A 371 1.20 -46.61 6.58
CA GLU A 371 2.34 -45.93 7.18
C GLU A 371 3.66 -46.22 6.45
N GLY A 372 4.57 -45.25 6.53
CA GLY A 372 6.01 -45.51 6.52
C GLY A 372 6.78 -44.76 5.45
N LEU A 373 7.26 -43.56 5.78
CA LEU A 373 8.69 -43.24 5.78
C LEU A 373 8.87 -41.81 6.31
N GLN A 374 9.57 -41.75 7.44
CA GLN A 374 10.05 -40.54 8.08
C GLN A 374 11.04 -39.84 7.14
N GLY A 375 10.80 -38.55 6.91
CA GLY A 375 11.69 -37.63 6.24
C GLY A 375 11.40 -36.25 6.80
N GLU A 376 12.14 -35.88 7.83
CA GLU A 376 12.17 -34.57 8.45
C GLU A 376 12.61 -33.54 7.41
N ASP A 377 11.66 -32.79 6.85
CA ASP A 377 11.95 -31.52 6.17
C ASP A 377 10.93 -30.48 6.66
N SER A 378 11.37 -29.69 7.63
CA SER A 378 11.02 -28.28 7.85
C SER A 378 9.67 -27.82 7.27
N LEU A 379 8.58 -28.02 8.02
CA LEU A 379 7.24 -27.41 7.80
C LEU A 379 7.21 -25.90 8.14
N ALA A 380 8.32 -25.21 7.96
CA ALA A 380 8.44 -23.76 8.04
C ALA A 380 8.70 -23.23 6.62
N SER A 381 7.85 -22.29 6.17
CA SER A 381 7.84 -21.67 4.83
C SER A 381 7.30 -22.59 3.72
N SER A 382 6.04 -22.38 3.32
CA SER A 382 5.57 -22.61 1.93
C SER A 382 4.23 -21.91 1.72
N LEU A 383 4.18 -20.57 1.81
CA LEU A 383 3.19 -19.87 0.98
C LEU A 383 3.43 -20.32 -0.45
N SER A 384 2.39 -20.77 -1.13
CA SER A 384 2.44 -21.09 -2.56
C SER A 384 2.95 -19.88 -3.35
N ILE A 385 3.48 -20.14 -4.55
CA ILE A 385 3.97 -19.07 -5.44
C ILE A 385 2.86 -18.03 -5.68
N LEU A 386 1.61 -18.49 -5.82
CA LEU A 386 0.44 -17.66 -6.04
C LEU A 386 0.12 -16.78 -4.81
N GLU A 387 0.13 -17.34 -3.60
CA GLU A 387 -0.14 -16.57 -2.38
C GLU A 387 0.94 -15.50 -2.13
N ARG A 388 2.20 -15.82 -2.41
CA ARG A 388 3.30 -14.83 -2.33
C ARG A 388 3.12 -13.71 -3.32
N GLU A 389 2.71 -14.03 -4.54
CA GLU A 389 2.41 -13.01 -5.55
C GLU A 389 1.24 -12.13 -5.10
N GLN A 390 0.14 -12.73 -4.66
CA GLN A 390 -1.03 -12.01 -4.19
C GLN A 390 -0.67 -11.06 -3.04
N LEU A 391 0.10 -11.54 -2.06
CA LEU A 391 0.56 -10.73 -0.94
C LEU A 391 1.39 -9.52 -1.40
N GLN A 392 2.27 -9.71 -2.39
CA GLN A 392 3.06 -8.60 -2.95
C GLN A 392 2.19 -7.60 -3.72
N ARG A 393 1.11 -8.06 -4.38
CA ARG A 393 0.14 -7.19 -5.05
C ARG A 393 -0.63 -6.35 -4.03
N GLU A 394 -1.08 -6.96 -2.94
CA GLU A 394 -1.74 -6.25 -1.84
C GLU A 394 -0.83 -5.20 -1.20
N ARG A 395 0.46 -5.52 -0.99
CA ARG A 395 1.46 -4.53 -0.54
C ARG A 395 1.55 -3.33 -1.48
N VAL A 396 1.58 -3.56 -2.79
CA VAL A 396 1.57 -2.47 -3.79
C VAL A 396 0.27 -1.65 -3.70
N GLN A 397 -0.88 -2.31 -3.57
CA GLN A 397 -2.17 -1.64 -3.47
C GLN A 397 -2.26 -0.76 -2.22
N VAL A 398 -1.78 -1.22 -1.05
CA VAL A 398 -1.73 -0.41 0.17
C VAL A 398 -0.84 0.82 -0.02
N LEU A 399 0.33 0.67 -0.65
CA LEU A 399 1.22 1.79 -0.91
C LEU A 399 0.63 2.81 -1.90
N LEU A 400 -0.03 2.34 -2.97
CA LEU A 400 -0.76 3.21 -3.90
C LEU A 400 -1.94 3.89 -3.19
N GLY A 401 -2.67 3.16 -2.35
CA GLY A 401 -3.75 3.71 -1.52
C GLY A 401 -3.28 4.79 -0.54
N ARG A 402 -2.03 4.70 -0.08
CA ARG A 402 -1.40 5.68 0.83
C ARG A 402 -0.84 6.92 0.14
N TYR A 403 -0.15 6.74 -0.98
CA TYR A 403 0.63 7.82 -1.60
C TYR A 403 0.06 8.30 -2.94
N GLY A 404 -0.71 7.48 -3.64
CA GLY A 404 -1.18 7.75 -5.01
C GLY A 404 -0.09 7.68 -6.08
N ILE A 405 1.17 7.88 -5.68
CA ILE A 405 2.38 7.77 -6.51
C ILE A 405 3.46 6.99 -5.76
N LEU A 406 4.18 6.13 -6.47
CA LEU A 406 5.30 5.35 -5.95
C LEU A 406 6.58 5.61 -6.74
N PHE A 407 7.66 5.86 -6.02
CA PHE A 407 9.01 5.95 -6.53
C PHE A 407 10.01 5.58 -5.44
N ARG A 408 11.25 5.27 -5.83
CA ARG A 408 12.23 4.62 -4.95
C ARG A 408 12.49 5.38 -3.65
N GLN A 409 12.69 6.70 -3.73
CA GLN A 409 13.08 7.53 -2.59
C GLN A 409 11.94 7.71 -1.58
N LEU A 410 10.68 7.66 -2.03
CA LEU A 410 9.51 7.77 -1.15
C LEU A 410 9.43 6.59 -0.18
N LEU A 411 9.73 5.39 -0.67
CA LEU A 411 9.56 4.13 0.06
C LEU A 411 10.73 3.75 0.97
N MET A 412 11.78 4.56 1.04
CA MET A 412 12.97 4.23 1.86
C MET A 412 12.68 4.10 3.35
N ARG A 413 11.56 4.65 3.83
CA ARG A 413 11.15 4.65 5.24
C ARG A 413 10.01 3.70 5.55
N GLU A 414 9.52 2.99 4.53
CA GLU A 414 8.54 1.93 4.71
C GLU A 414 9.16 0.71 5.39
N LEU A 415 8.29 -0.15 5.93
CA LEU A 415 8.71 -1.46 6.43
C LEU A 415 9.42 -2.25 5.32
N PRO A 416 10.45 -3.07 5.63
CA PRO A 416 11.25 -3.75 4.61
C PRO A 416 10.46 -4.48 3.50
N PRO A 417 9.35 -5.20 3.80
CA PRO A 417 8.56 -5.87 2.76
C PRO A 417 7.84 -4.91 1.81
N MET A 418 7.66 -3.65 2.20
CA MET A 418 7.01 -2.57 1.44
C MET A 418 8.01 -1.63 0.76
N GLN A 419 9.32 -1.88 0.87
CA GLN A 419 10.33 -1.04 0.22
C GLN A 419 10.47 -1.37 -1.27
N TRP A 420 11.03 -0.42 -2.03
CA TRP A 420 11.18 -0.49 -3.48
C TRP A 420 11.69 -1.83 -4.02
N LYS A 421 12.74 -2.39 -3.41
CA LYS A 421 13.34 -3.66 -3.86
C LYS A 421 12.36 -4.84 -3.81
N SER A 422 11.48 -4.87 -2.80
CA SER A 422 10.49 -5.93 -2.59
C SER A 422 9.36 -5.86 -3.60
N ILE A 423 8.84 -4.65 -3.86
CA ILE A 423 7.63 -4.46 -4.65
C ILE A 423 7.87 -4.24 -6.16
N MET A 424 9.08 -3.86 -6.57
CA MET A 424 9.40 -3.48 -7.95
C MET A 424 9.03 -4.55 -9.01
N PRO A 425 9.32 -5.86 -8.80
CA PRO A 425 8.93 -6.89 -9.78
C PRO A 425 7.41 -6.96 -9.97
N THR A 426 6.65 -6.80 -8.88
CA THR A 426 5.18 -6.78 -8.91
C THR A 426 4.66 -5.50 -9.57
N LEU A 427 5.26 -4.34 -9.31
CA LEU A 427 4.92 -3.10 -10.03
C LEU A 427 5.09 -3.23 -11.54
N ARG A 428 6.15 -3.90 -12.02
CA ARG A 428 6.32 -4.16 -13.46
C ARG A 428 5.23 -5.06 -14.02
N ARG A 429 4.85 -6.12 -13.30
CA ARG A 429 3.74 -6.98 -13.72
C ARG A 429 2.40 -6.25 -13.73
N MET A 430 2.16 -5.39 -12.74
CA MET A 430 0.95 -4.55 -12.68
C MET A 430 0.94 -3.44 -13.75
N GLU A 431 2.12 -2.95 -14.16
CA GLU A 431 2.24 -2.09 -15.35
C GLU A 431 1.90 -2.87 -16.63
N LEU A 432 2.36 -4.13 -16.73
CA LEU A 432 2.04 -5.07 -17.81
C LEU A 432 0.63 -5.67 -17.72
N SER A 433 -0.17 -5.37 -16.70
CA SER A 433 -1.61 -5.65 -16.71
C SER A 433 -2.43 -4.38 -16.97
N GLY A 434 -1.81 -3.19 -16.80
CA GLY A 434 -2.48 -1.89 -16.88
C GLY A 434 -3.16 -1.46 -15.58
N GLU A 435 -2.99 -2.22 -14.49
CA GLU A 435 -3.45 -1.84 -13.15
C GLU A 435 -2.69 -0.62 -12.59
N VAL A 436 -1.47 -0.41 -13.08
CA VAL A 436 -0.59 0.70 -12.71
C VAL A 436 -0.03 1.34 -13.98
N ILE A 437 0.12 2.66 -13.95
CA ILE A 437 0.72 3.44 -15.03
C ILE A 437 2.15 3.80 -14.61
N GLY A 438 3.13 3.34 -15.39
CA GLY A 438 4.53 3.75 -15.26
C GLY A 438 4.83 4.96 -16.15
N GLY A 439 5.53 5.96 -15.60
CA GLY A 439 5.84 7.19 -16.34
C GLY A 439 6.72 8.19 -15.58
N TYR A 440 6.77 9.40 -16.11
CA TYR A 440 7.41 10.57 -15.49
C TYR A 440 6.33 11.61 -15.21
N PHE A 441 5.78 11.62 -13.99
CA PHE A 441 4.70 12.53 -13.61
C PHE A 441 5.23 13.81 -12.97
N PHE A 442 6.38 13.74 -12.32
CA PHE A 442 7.07 14.89 -11.76
C PHE A 442 8.53 14.95 -12.22
N HIS A 443 9.04 16.16 -12.46
CA HIS A 443 10.45 16.45 -12.71
C HIS A 443 11.29 16.29 -11.42
N GLY A 444 12.62 16.20 -11.55
CA GLY A 444 13.55 16.15 -10.40
C GLY A 444 13.58 14.83 -9.63
N ILE A 445 12.82 13.82 -10.08
CA ILE A 445 12.83 12.46 -9.53
C ILE A 445 13.59 11.54 -10.49
N PRO A 446 14.77 11.01 -10.10
CA PRO A 446 15.62 10.26 -11.02
C PRO A 446 15.15 8.81 -11.24
N SER A 447 14.24 8.31 -10.41
CA SER A 447 13.69 6.95 -10.54
C SER A 447 12.38 6.93 -11.32
N LEU A 448 12.03 5.75 -11.84
CA LEU A 448 10.72 5.50 -12.40
C LEU A 448 9.61 5.79 -11.38
N GLN A 449 8.49 6.31 -11.87
CA GLN A 449 7.32 6.63 -11.07
C GLN A 449 6.15 5.77 -11.53
N PHE A 450 5.32 5.39 -10.57
CA PHE A 450 4.14 4.57 -10.80
C PHE A 450 2.93 5.19 -10.11
N MET A 451 1.79 5.22 -10.77
CA MET A 451 0.51 5.68 -10.22
C MET A 451 -0.60 4.71 -10.57
N SER A 452 -1.65 4.63 -9.74
CA SER A 452 -2.89 4.00 -10.18
C SER A 452 -3.58 4.87 -11.24
N PRO A 453 -4.41 4.31 -12.12
CA PRO A 453 -5.22 5.10 -13.06
C PRO A 453 -6.09 6.16 -12.37
N SER A 454 -6.62 5.86 -11.18
CA SER A 454 -7.38 6.80 -10.37
C SER A 454 -6.53 7.97 -9.87
N SER A 455 -5.32 7.71 -9.39
CA SER A 455 -4.39 8.75 -8.91
C SER A 455 -3.89 9.62 -10.05
N PHE A 456 -3.66 9.03 -11.22
CA PHE A 456 -3.32 9.78 -12.43
C PHE A 456 -4.46 10.72 -12.87
N ARG A 457 -5.72 10.24 -12.89
CA ARG A 457 -6.88 11.11 -13.15
C ARG A 457 -7.00 12.25 -12.15
N ARG A 458 -6.74 11.98 -10.86
CA ARG A 458 -6.74 13.00 -9.82
C ARG A 458 -5.66 14.05 -10.05
N LEU A 459 -4.45 13.64 -10.46
CA LEU A 459 -3.38 14.56 -10.83
C LEU A 459 -3.78 15.43 -12.03
N GLY A 460 -4.41 14.83 -13.05
CA GLY A 460 -4.90 15.53 -14.24
C GLY A 460 -6.07 16.50 -13.99
N ALA A 461 -6.83 16.32 -12.90
CA ALA A 461 -7.88 17.25 -12.50
C ALA A 461 -7.33 18.59 -11.94
N GLY A 462 -6.02 18.65 -11.64
CA GLY A 462 -5.35 19.83 -11.12
C GLY A 462 -5.27 19.86 -9.59
N LEU A 463 -4.30 20.63 -9.07
CA LEU A 463 -4.05 20.78 -7.63
C LEU A 463 -4.50 22.17 -7.15
N SER A 464 -5.19 22.22 -6.01
CA SER A 464 -5.61 23.48 -5.40
C SER A 464 -4.41 24.29 -4.89
N ARG A 465 -4.11 25.41 -5.53
CA ARG A 465 -2.99 26.29 -5.16
C ARG A 465 -3.31 27.22 -3.99
N GLU A 466 -4.58 27.35 -3.63
CA GLU A 466 -5.05 28.24 -2.55
C GLU A 466 -5.05 27.55 -1.17
N SER A 467 -4.82 26.24 -1.14
CA SER A 467 -4.82 25.45 0.09
C SER A 467 -3.66 25.84 1.00
N VAL A 468 -3.96 26.13 2.26
CA VAL A 468 -2.96 26.37 3.31
C VAL A 468 -3.00 25.20 4.28
N TYR A 469 -1.89 24.48 4.40
CA TYR A 469 -1.80 23.28 5.23
C TYR A 469 -0.43 23.19 5.90
N TRP A 470 -0.36 22.47 7.01
CA TRP A 470 0.88 22.22 7.72
C TRP A 470 1.06 20.74 7.98
N MET A 471 2.31 20.35 8.20
CA MET A 471 2.62 18.98 8.62
C MET A 471 3.88 18.91 9.44
N ASN A 472 3.98 17.88 10.28
CA ASN A 472 5.22 17.53 10.93
C ASN A 472 6.22 16.97 9.91
N ALA A 473 7.51 17.24 10.09
CA ALA A 473 8.52 16.77 9.16
C ALA A 473 8.57 15.22 9.08
N LEU A 474 8.19 14.49 10.13
CA LEU A 474 8.11 13.01 10.13
C LEU A 474 6.81 12.44 9.56
N ASP A 475 5.85 13.28 9.16
CA ASP A 475 4.56 12.86 8.59
C ASP A 475 4.76 12.01 7.32
N PRO A 476 3.95 10.96 7.09
CA PRO A 476 4.07 10.12 5.88
C PRO A 476 3.99 10.92 4.57
N ALA A 477 3.18 11.98 4.49
CA ALA A 477 3.11 12.82 3.28
C ALA A 477 4.26 13.83 3.16
N SER A 478 5.14 13.95 4.17
CA SER A 478 6.22 14.93 4.17
C SER A 478 7.40 14.44 3.33
N LEU A 479 7.87 15.27 2.41
CA LEU A 479 9.10 15.03 1.65
C LEU A 479 10.37 15.46 2.39
N CYS A 480 10.25 15.94 3.64
CA CYS A 480 11.42 16.34 4.43
C CYS A 480 12.42 15.17 4.54
N GLY A 481 13.67 15.43 4.16
CA GLY A 481 14.76 14.44 4.17
C GLY A 481 14.64 13.34 3.10
N VAL A 482 13.76 13.49 2.11
CA VAL A 482 13.79 12.68 0.89
C VAL A 482 14.81 13.30 -0.08
N PRO A 483 15.79 12.53 -0.60
CA PRO A 483 16.84 13.08 -1.45
C PRO A 483 16.32 13.28 -2.89
N LEU A 484 15.61 14.38 -3.11
CA LEU A 484 15.12 14.82 -4.43
C LEU A 484 15.78 16.14 -4.82
N GLU A 485 16.10 16.27 -6.10
CA GLU A 485 16.60 17.52 -6.66
C GLU A 485 15.48 18.56 -6.67
N GLY A 486 15.79 19.81 -6.29
CA GLY A 486 14.79 20.89 -6.21
C GLY A 486 14.02 21.00 -4.88
N LEU A 487 14.20 20.07 -3.93
CA LEU A 487 13.60 20.13 -2.58
C LEU A 487 14.60 20.44 -1.45
N THR A 488 15.67 21.18 -1.76
CA THR A 488 16.75 21.53 -0.81
C THR A 488 16.30 22.45 0.33
N GLU A 489 15.12 23.05 0.19
CA GLU A 489 14.61 24.08 1.06
C GLU A 489 13.80 23.57 2.26
N LEU A 490 13.51 22.26 2.32
CA LEU A 490 12.74 21.67 3.42
C LEU A 490 13.62 21.44 4.68
N PRO A 491 13.06 21.52 5.89
CA PRO A 491 13.81 21.28 7.11
C PRO A 491 14.22 19.81 7.25
N ARG A 492 15.19 19.57 8.15
CA ARG A 492 15.55 18.21 8.55
C ARG A 492 14.33 17.44 9.07
N ARG A 493 14.26 16.15 8.74
CA ARG A 493 13.18 15.24 9.16
C ARG A 493 13.26 14.88 10.65
N LEU A 494 12.86 15.80 11.52
CA LEU A 494 12.91 15.65 12.98
C LEU A 494 11.52 15.90 13.59
N ALA A 495 11.20 15.23 14.70
CA ALA A 495 9.90 15.35 15.36
C ALA A 495 9.54 16.78 15.80
N GLY A 496 10.54 17.63 16.05
CA GLY A 496 10.32 19.03 16.40
C GLY A 496 10.31 19.99 15.22
N ASN A 497 10.32 19.50 13.98
CA ASN A 497 10.29 20.33 12.80
C ASN A 497 8.95 20.20 12.08
N HIS A 498 8.47 21.31 11.54
CA HIS A 498 7.20 21.42 10.84
C HIS A 498 7.35 22.35 9.64
N VAL A 499 6.47 22.16 8.67
CA VAL A 499 6.40 23.00 7.48
C VAL A 499 4.96 23.40 7.26
N LEU A 500 4.73 24.68 7.00
CA LEU A 500 3.48 25.24 6.52
C LEU A 500 3.66 25.58 5.04
N PHE A 501 2.69 25.15 4.24
CA PHE A 501 2.63 25.37 2.81
C PHE A 501 1.43 26.26 2.45
N ALA A 502 1.62 27.06 1.40
CA ALA A 502 0.53 27.68 0.64
C ALA A 502 0.61 27.15 -0.79
N GLY A 503 -0.32 26.28 -1.16
CA GLY A 503 -0.21 25.47 -2.37
C GLY A 503 1.05 24.58 -2.32
N ALA A 504 1.93 24.70 -3.31
CA ALA A 504 3.18 23.95 -3.38
C ALA A 504 4.35 24.64 -2.66
N GLU A 505 4.18 25.90 -2.26
CA GLU A 505 5.25 26.74 -1.74
C GLU A 505 5.37 26.62 -0.22
N PRO A 506 6.54 26.29 0.33
CA PRO A 506 6.77 26.36 1.77
C PRO A 506 6.82 27.84 2.19
N VAL A 507 5.90 28.27 3.06
CA VAL A 507 5.82 29.68 3.51
C VAL A 507 6.36 29.91 4.92
N LEU A 508 6.34 28.87 5.77
CA LEU A 508 6.88 28.92 7.13
C LEU A 508 7.49 27.57 7.51
N LEU A 509 8.73 27.60 7.99
CA LEU A 509 9.40 26.44 8.60
C LEU A 509 9.51 26.66 10.10
N SER A 510 9.06 25.69 10.88
CA SER A 510 9.24 25.69 12.33
C SER A 510 10.25 24.62 12.70
N ARG A 511 11.25 24.98 13.52
CA ARG A 511 12.29 24.09 14.01
C ARG A 511 12.30 24.07 15.53
N ARG A 512 12.80 22.98 16.10
CA ARG A 512 12.96 22.80 17.56
C ARG A 512 11.67 23.15 18.32
N HIS A 513 10.55 22.62 17.85
CA HIS A 513 9.24 22.79 18.46
C HIS A 513 8.76 24.25 18.50
N GLY A 514 9.09 25.05 17.48
CA GLY A 514 8.65 26.44 17.33
C GLY A 514 9.62 27.49 17.87
N LYS A 515 10.74 27.09 18.47
CA LYS A 515 11.74 28.01 18.99
C LYS A 515 12.45 28.81 17.89
N ASP A 516 12.61 28.21 16.72
CA ASP A 516 13.29 28.81 15.59
C ASP A 516 12.37 28.74 14.37
N ILE A 517 11.94 29.90 13.90
CA ILE A 517 10.99 30.05 12.80
C ILE A 517 11.69 30.70 11.61
N GLU A 518 11.44 30.15 10.42
CA GLU A 518 11.80 30.78 9.15
C GLU A 518 10.51 31.11 8.41
N ILE A 519 10.34 32.38 8.05
CA ILE A 519 9.18 32.90 7.32
C ILE A 519 9.69 33.42 5.98
N ARG A 520 9.07 32.95 4.89
CA ARG A 520 9.49 33.24 3.51
C ARG A 520 8.67 34.31 2.83
N VAL A 521 7.62 34.77 3.49
CA VAL A 521 6.81 35.91 3.07
C VAL A 521 7.17 37.15 3.88
N GLY A 522 6.98 38.35 3.32
CA GLY A 522 7.24 39.59 4.03
C GLY A 522 6.32 39.81 5.24
N PRO A 523 6.69 40.70 6.19
CA PRO A 523 5.90 40.98 7.40
C PRO A 523 4.52 41.58 7.10
N ASP A 524 4.35 42.24 5.95
CA ASP A 524 3.08 42.84 5.50
C ASP A 524 2.24 41.92 4.60
N HIS A 525 2.61 40.64 4.49
CA HIS A 525 1.88 39.69 3.63
C HIS A 525 0.44 39.48 4.12
N PRO A 526 -0.59 39.55 3.25
CA PRO A 526 -2.00 39.54 3.65
C PRO A 526 -2.40 38.26 4.40
N GLU A 527 -1.86 37.11 3.99
CA GLU A 527 -2.15 35.80 4.61
C GLU A 527 -1.28 35.50 5.85
N LEU A 528 -0.36 36.38 6.26
CA LEU A 528 0.58 36.08 7.35
C LEU A 528 -0.17 35.76 8.66
N GLN A 529 -1.25 36.48 8.96
CA GLN A 529 -2.06 36.19 10.15
C GLN A 529 -2.68 34.80 10.10
N ARG A 530 -3.14 34.36 8.92
CA ARG A 530 -3.64 33.00 8.72
C ARG A 530 -2.54 31.97 8.92
N TYR A 531 -1.32 32.24 8.44
CA TYR A 531 -0.17 31.35 8.62
C TYR A 531 0.20 31.18 10.10
N LEU A 532 0.12 32.25 10.90
CA LEU A 532 0.41 32.20 12.33
C LEU A 532 -0.65 31.43 13.15
N GLN A 533 -1.86 31.20 12.62
CA GLN A 533 -2.88 30.38 13.30
C GLN A 533 -2.43 28.93 13.49
N PHE A 534 -1.42 28.46 12.72
CA PHE A 534 -0.74 27.19 12.93
C PHE A 534 -0.36 26.94 14.41
N PHE A 535 0.11 27.97 15.12
CA PHE A 535 0.51 27.81 16.53
C PHE A 535 -0.67 27.56 17.47
N LEU A 536 -1.88 28.01 17.12
CA LEU A 536 -3.08 27.76 17.90
C LEU A 536 -3.45 26.27 17.85
N ALA A 537 -3.23 25.60 16.71
CA ALA A 537 -3.46 24.17 16.57
C ALA A 537 -2.62 23.33 17.55
N TRP A 538 -1.48 23.82 18.04
CA TRP A 538 -0.67 23.15 19.06
C TRP A 538 -1.19 23.30 20.49
N LEU A 539 -1.84 24.44 20.77
CA LEU A 539 -2.37 24.76 22.09
C LEU A 539 -3.77 24.17 22.29
N GLY A 540 -4.53 24.00 21.20
CA GLY A 540 -5.89 23.49 21.20
C GLY A 540 -6.03 21.96 21.18
N ARG A 541 -4.92 21.20 21.17
CA ARG A 541 -4.98 19.73 21.08
C ARG A 541 -5.64 19.11 22.31
N GLU A 542 -6.45 18.08 22.11
CA GLU A 542 -6.99 17.32 23.24
C GLU A 542 -5.90 16.49 23.92
N ARG A 543 -4.96 15.93 23.14
CA ARG A 543 -3.86 15.11 23.66
C ARG A 543 -2.54 15.86 23.70
N ASN A 544 -1.89 15.82 24.86
CA ASN A 544 -0.63 16.50 25.17
C ASN A 544 -0.58 17.96 24.65
N PRO A 545 -1.61 18.80 24.95
CA PRO A 545 -1.60 20.19 24.56
C PRO A 545 -0.41 20.89 25.17
N ARG A 546 0.20 21.77 24.38
CA ARG A 546 1.26 22.62 24.90
C ARG A 546 0.66 23.70 25.78
N ASN A 547 1.28 23.94 26.93
CA ASN A 547 0.89 25.06 27.79
C ASN A 547 1.36 26.41 27.22
N ARG A 548 2.44 26.38 26.43
CA ARG A 548 2.97 27.55 25.74
C ARG A 548 3.75 27.18 24.48
N VAL A 549 3.82 28.10 23.55
CA VAL A 549 4.78 28.12 22.44
C VAL A 549 5.71 29.30 22.64
N GLU A 550 7.01 29.07 22.59
CA GLU A 550 8.02 30.10 22.73
C GLU A 550 8.84 30.15 21.44
N VAL A 551 8.86 31.33 20.82
CA VAL A 551 9.60 31.63 19.59
C VAL A 551 10.79 32.50 20.00
N GLU A 552 11.99 31.95 19.90
CA GLU A 552 13.24 32.62 20.26
C GLU A 552 13.81 33.39 19.07
N LYS A 553 13.74 32.80 17.87
CA LYS A 553 14.29 33.37 16.64
C LYS A 553 13.30 33.33 15.48
N ILE A 554 13.32 34.39 14.68
CA ILE A 554 12.62 34.50 13.39
C ILE A 554 13.65 34.95 12.35
N ASN A 555 13.82 34.15 11.29
CA ASN A 555 14.79 34.41 10.21
C ASN A 555 16.23 34.67 10.75
N GLY A 556 16.61 33.97 11.82
CA GLY A 556 17.91 34.10 12.48
C GLY A 556 18.06 35.26 13.46
N ILE A 557 17.08 36.18 13.52
CA ILE A 557 17.04 37.34 14.41
C ILE A 557 16.22 37.01 15.67
N GLU A 558 16.56 37.59 16.82
CA GLU A 558 15.75 37.45 18.04
C GLU A 558 14.30 37.92 17.82
N ALA A 559 13.33 37.07 18.15
CA ALA A 559 11.92 37.28 17.82
C ALA A 559 11.36 38.57 18.42
N GLY A 560 11.84 38.97 19.60
CA GLY A 560 11.39 40.18 20.29
C GLY A 560 11.80 41.50 19.62
N VAL A 561 12.75 41.48 18.68
CA VAL A 561 13.20 42.66 17.91
C VAL A 561 13.10 42.47 16.39
N SER A 562 12.51 41.35 15.96
CA SER A 562 12.29 41.03 14.55
C SER A 562 11.22 41.95 13.93
N GLU A 563 11.32 42.19 12.63
CA GLU A 563 10.27 42.88 11.85
C GLU A 563 8.90 42.16 11.92
N TYR A 564 8.92 40.85 12.19
CA TYR A 564 7.71 40.04 12.37
C TYR A 564 7.10 40.16 13.77
N GLN A 565 7.69 40.95 14.68
CA GLN A 565 7.17 41.12 16.03
C GLN A 565 5.70 41.57 16.03
N SER A 566 5.37 42.62 15.28
CA SER A 566 4.01 43.17 15.26
C SER A 566 2.96 42.17 14.76
N PRO A 567 3.17 41.44 13.64
CA PRO A 567 2.31 40.34 13.23
C PRO A 567 2.08 39.27 14.32
N PHE A 568 3.14 38.85 15.04
CA PHE A 568 3.00 37.85 16.11
C PHE A 568 2.20 38.38 17.30
N LEU A 569 2.39 39.65 17.69
CA LEU A 569 1.60 40.26 18.75
C LEU A 569 0.10 40.30 18.39
N GLN A 570 -0.23 40.60 17.13
CA GLN A 570 -1.61 40.55 16.63
C GLN A 570 -2.19 39.12 16.65
N ALA A 571 -1.36 38.10 16.39
CA ALA A 571 -1.73 36.69 16.51
C ALA A 571 -1.90 36.21 17.97
N GLY A 572 -1.68 37.10 18.96
CA GLY A 572 -1.91 36.83 20.39
C GLY A 572 -0.66 36.42 21.17
N PHE A 573 0.53 36.46 20.55
CA PHE A 573 1.78 36.33 21.29
C PHE A 573 2.01 37.59 22.14
N TYR A 574 2.81 37.47 23.19
CA TYR A 574 3.33 38.61 23.93
C TYR A 574 4.85 38.56 23.98
N LYS A 575 5.48 39.74 24.12
CA LYS A 575 6.93 39.87 24.19
C LYS A 575 7.42 39.48 25.59
N ALA A 576 8.40 38.58 25.64
CA ALA A 576 9.13 38.23 26.86
C ALA A 576 10.64 38.40 26.61
N GLN A 577 11.20 39.53 27.06
CA GLN A 577 12.60 39.90 26.79
C GLN A 577 12.92 39.89 25.28
N SER A 578 13.68 38.89 24.80
CA SER A 578 14.07 38.68 23.40
C SER A 578 13.23 37.62 22.66
N SER A 579 12.29 36.95 23.33
CA SER A 579 11.40 35.94 22.72
C SER A 579 9.94 36.42 22.62
N LEU A 580 9.15 35.69 21.84
CA LEU A 580 7.70 35.84 21.73
C LEU A 580 7.04 34.58 22.26
N ILE A 581 6.07 34.74 23.16
CA ILE A 581 5.41 33.61 23.81
C ILE A 581 3.92 33.66 23.55
N LEU A 582 3.34 32.51 23.20
CA LEU A 582 1.91 32.29 23.12
C LEU A 582 1.49 31.30 24.19
N HIS A 583 0.57 31.70 25.07
CA HIS A 583 0.01 30.82 26.09
C HIS A 583 -1.30 30.21 25.63
N ARG A 584 -1.55 28.98 26.08
CA ARG A 584 -2.88 28.38 26.00
C ARG A 584 -3.86 29.25 26.80
N LYS A 585 -4.93 29.72 26.15
CA LYS A 585 -6.05 30.35 26.85
C LYS A 585 -6.91 29.23 27.44
N TYR A 586 -7.10 29.26 28.76
CA TYR A 586 -7.91 28.29 29.50
C TYR A 586 -9.41 28.54 29.32
#